data_AF-A0A832LG53-F1
#
_entry.id   AF-A0A832LG53-F1
#
_cell.length_a   1.000
_cell.length_b   1.000
_cell.length_c   1.000
_cell.angle_alpha   90.00
_cell.angle_beta   90.00
_cell.angle_gamma   90.00
#
_symmetry.space_group_name_H-M   'P 1'
#
loop_
_entity.id
_entity.type
_entity.pdbx_description
1 polymer ?
#
loop_
_entity_poly.entity_id
_entity_poly.type
_entity_poly.pdbx_seq_one_letter_code
_entity_poly.pdbx_strand_id
1 'polypeptide(L)'
;MGISNKINLGFLVVGFVLFLASLVSIFEMGRIRRSVGDIITVNVENINISSQLLEVTDQNVFFLLNQIGIDTDSVLHMESIYNDQRFERYLHSARTTFSNDQEKVLTDSILFAYAAYMQILNEAIPLWKDSDYANRREWYTTRLYPTYSRLRKYVQDLITLEQTLLHENTKLIQDGFYRSMMPGVIAVASSILLLFLLSYFIRIYLILPLKQIRTGVKNTLLFKKKYEVRMPSDDELSELNNSITKLCDEHNKV
;
A
#
# COMPACT_ATOMS: atom_id res chain seq x y z
N MET A 1 31.57 26.76 -28.01
CA MET A 1 30.15 26.44 -27.70
C MET A 1 29.59 27.62 -26.93
N GLY A 2 28.48 28.19 -27.39
CA GLY A 2 28.05 29.48 -26.85
C GLY A 2 27.57 29.45 -25.39
N ILE A 3 27.75 30.53 -24.65
CA ILE A 3 27.32 30.69 -23.25
C ILE A 3 25.83 30.37 -23.08
N SER A 4 25.00 30.87 -24.00
CA SER A 4 23.56 30.58 -24.02
C SER A 4 23.30 29.08 -24.13
N ASN A 5 24.04 28.38 -25.00
CA ASN A 5 23.94 26.93 -25.14
C ASN A 5 24.43 26.18 -23.90
N LYS A 6 25.49 26.64 -23.23
CA LYS A 6 26.00 26.03 -21.98
C LYS A 6 24.97 26.13 -20.85
N ILE A 7 24.34 27.30 -20.70
CA ILE A 7 23.30 27.54 -19.70
C ILE A 7 22.04 26.73 -20.02
N ASN A 8 21.55 26.81 -21.27
CA ASN A 8 20.37 26.09 -21.70
C ASN A 8 20.54 24.58 -21.55
N LEU A 9 21.70 24.04 -21.87
CA LEU A 9 21.99 22.61 -21.69
C LEU A 9 21.98 22.21 -20.21
N GLY A 10 22.54 23.06 -19.32
CA GLY A 10 22.48 22.85 -17.88
C GLY A 10 21.05 22.82 -17.33
N PHE A 11 20.22 23.80 -17.71
CA PHE A 11 18.80 23.81 -17.31
C PHE A 11 18.00 22.66 -17.93
N LEU A 12 18.28 22.30 -19.18
CA LEU A 12 17.60 21.22 -19.88
C LEU A 12 17.92 19.87 -19.23
N VAL A 13 19.16 19.62 -18.83
CA VAL A 13 19.55 18.40 -18.08
C VAL A 13 18.81 18.34 -16.74
N VAL A 14 18.77 19.44 -15.97
CA VAL A 14 18.04 19.48 -14.70
C VAL A 14 16.55 19.22 -14.90
N GLY A 15 15.95 19.89 -15.89
CA GLY A 15 14.53 19.71 -16.23
C GLY A 15 14.22 18.28 -16.66
N PHE A 16 15.09 17.68 -17.46
CA PHE A 16 14.91 16.31 -17.94
C PHE A 16 15.00 15.29 -16.79
N VAL A 17 15.96 15.45 -15.86
CA VAL A 17 16.08 14.59 -14.67
C VAL A 17 14.84 14.71 -13.78
N LEU A 18 14.35 15.94 -13.53
CA LEU A 18 13.14 16.18 -12.74
C LEU A 18 11.88 15.58 -13.40
N PHE A 19 11.79 15.68 -14.73
CA PHE A 19 10.68 15.11 -15.48
C PHE A 19 10.68 13.58 -15.40
N LEU A 20 11.83 12.93 -15.62
CA LEU A 20 11.96 11.47 -15.48
C LEU A 20 11.66 11.00 -14.05
N ALA A 21 12.16 11.71 -13.05
CA ALA A 21 11.85 11.45 -11.64
C ALA A 21 10.35 11.47 -11.36
N SER A 22 9.66 12.48 -11.90
CA SER A 22 8.21 12.64 -11.74
C SER A 22 7.44 11.52 -12.42
N LEU A 23 7.84 11.13 -13.63
CA LEU A 23 7.25 9.98 -14.34
C LEU A 23 7.40 8.69 -13.53
N VAL A 24 8.62 8.38 -13.07
CA VAL A 24 8.89 7.17 -12.28
C VAL A 24 8.03 7.14 -11.01
N SER A 25 7.93 8.27 -10.30
CA SER A 25 7.10 8.39 -9.10
C SER A 25 5.61 8.09 -9.37
N ILE A 26 5.06 8.63 -10.46
CA ILE A 26 3.66 8.40 -10.85
C ILE A 26 3.41 6.92 -11.17
N PHE A 27 4.32 6.28 -11.90
CA PHE A 27 4.20 4.86 -12.25
C PHE A 27 4.26 3.95 -11.02
N GLU A 28 5.20 4.21 -10.11
CA GLU A 28 5.35 3.46 -8.87
C GLU A 28 4.11 3.59 -7.98
N MET A 29 3.58 4.82 -7.79
CA MET A 29 2.37 5.06 -7.00
C MET A 29 1.13 4.36 -7.59
N GLY A 30 1.01 4.32 -8.93
CA GLY A 30 -0.08 3.63 -9.62
C GLY A 30 -0.03 2.10 -9.52
N ARG A 31 1.15 1.50 -9.30
CA ARG A 31 1.30 0.06 -9.06
C ARG A 31 0.90 -0.29 -7.63
N ILE A 32 1.33 0.51 -6.66
CA ILE A 32 1.03 0.28 -5.23
C ILE A 32 -0.47 0.35 -4.97
N ARG A 33 -1.15 1.40 -5.46
CA ARG A 33 -2.57 1.62 -5.18
C ARG A 33 -3.44 0.43 -5.58
N ARG A 34 -3.14 -0.21 -6.72
CA ARG A 34 -3.88 -1.39 -7.19
C ARG A 34 -3.59 -2.62 -6.32
N SER A 35 -2.31 -2.92 -6.11
CA SER A 35 -1.91 -4.09 -5.31
C SER A 35 -2.39 -4.03 -3.86
N VAL A 36 -2.45 -2.85 -3.25
CA VAL A 36 -2.92 -2.67 -1.86
C VAL A 36 -4.42 -2.85 -1.73
N GLY A 37 -5.18 -2.29 -2.69
CA GLY A 37 -6.63 -2.43 -2.71
C GLY A 37 -7.05 -3.89 -2.79
N ASP A 38 -6.46 -4.64 -3.73
CA ASP A 38 -6.86 -6.03 -3.99
C ASP A 38 -6.58 -6.94 -2.77
N ILE A 39 -5.42 -6.81 -2.13
CA ILE A 39 -5.06 -7.63 -0.97
C ILE A 39 -5.98 -7.34 0.23
N ILE A 40 -6.18 -6.06 0.58
CA ILE A 40 -7.03 -5.68 1.71
C ILE A 40 -8.48 -6.11 1.45
N THR A 41 -8.98 -5.92 0.22
CA THR A 41 -10.35 -6.33 -0.13
C THR A 41 -10.55 -7.83 0.05
N VAL A 42 -9.62 -8.66 -0.41
CA VAL A 42 -9.71 -10.12 -0.24
C VAL A 42 -9.67 -10.52 1.23
N ASN A 43 -8.74 -9.99 2.04
CA ASN A 43 -8.68 -10.31 3.46
C ASN A 43 -9.94 -9.86 4.23
N VAL A 44 -10.50 -8.69 3.92
CA VAL A 44 -11.74 -8.21 4.53
C VAL A 44 -12.93 -9.08 4.14
N GLU A 45 -13.00 -9.49 2.87
CA GLU A 45 -14.02 -10.42 2.38
C GLU A 45 -13.93 -11.77 3.12
N ASN A 46 -12.73 -12.32 3.29
CA ASN A 46 -12.51 -13.57 4.02
C ASN A 46 -12.93 -13.49 5.49
N ILE A 47 -12.62 -12.39 6.18
CA ILE A 47 -13.10 -12.15 7.56
C ILE A 47 -14.62 -12.11 7.60
N ASN A 48 -15.25 -11.46 6.62
CA ASN A 48 -16.71 -11.37 6.53
C ASN A 48 -17.34 -12.76 6.31
N ILE A 49 -16.83 -13.56 5.37
CA ILE A 49 -17.29 -14.94 5.12
C ILE A 49 -17.18 -15.78 6.41
N SER A 50 -16.04 -15.69 7.09
CA SER A 50 -15.79 -16.44 8.34
C SER A 50 -16.72 -16.00 9.48
N SER A 51 -17.01 -14.69 9.56
CA SER A 51 -17.96 -14.15 10.53
C SER A 51 -19.39 -14.58 10.24
N GLN A 52 -19.78 -14.65 8.96
CA GLN A 52 -21.09 -15.14 8.55
C GLN A 52 -21.29 -16.64 8.82
N LEU A 53 -20.23 -17.47 8.66
CA LEU A 53 -20.24 -18.87 9.11
C LEU A 53 -20.53 -18.98 10.61
N LEU A 54 -19.88 -18.13 11.42
CA LEU A 54 -20.08 -18.11 12.87
C LEU A 54 -21.51 -17.69 13.22
N GLU A 55 -21.99 -16.61 12.60
CA GLU A 55 -23.31 -16.05 12.85
C GLU A 55 -24.43 -17.04 12.53
N VAL A 56 -24.38 -17.71 11.36
CA VAL A 56 -25.38 -18.72 10.99
C VAL A 56 -25.36 -19.89 11.97
N THR A 57 -24.18 -20.33 12.38
CA THR A 57 -24.05 -21.43 13.35
C THR A 57 -24.68 -21.06 14.70
N ASP A 58 -24.40 -19.84 15.19
CA ASP A 58 -24.95 -19.33 16.45
C ASP A 58 -26.47 -19.15 16.37
N GLN A 59 -26.97 -18.60 15.27
CA GLN A 59 -28.41 -18.43 15.02
C GLN A 59 -29.13 -19.78 15.09
N ASN A 60 -28.58 -20.81 14.43
CA ASN A 60 -29.19 -22.15 14.41
C ASN A 60 -29.25 -22.77 15.80
N VAL A 61 -28.18 -22.65 16.59
CA VAL A 61 -28.15 -23.21 17.97
C VAL A 61 -29.02 -22.41 18.93
N PHE A 62 -29.01 -21.07 18.85
CA PHE A 62 -29.86 -20.22 19.68
C PHE A 62 -31.35 -20.45 19.40
N PHE A 63 -31.69 -20.59 18.12
CA PHE A 63 -33.04 -20.93 17.71
C PHE A 63 -33.48 -22.28 18.29
N LEU A 64 -32.64 -23.32 18.21
CA LEU A 64 -32.95 -24.60 18.81
C LEU A 64 -33.10 -24.52 20.34
N LEU A 65 -32.23 -23.77 21.03
CA LEU A 65 -32.30 -23.57 22.48
C LEU A 65 -33.66 -22.99 22.91
N ASN A 66 -34.17 -22.01 22.18
CA ASN A 66 -35.49 -21.42 22.45
C ASN A 66 -36.64 -22.43 22.29
N GLN A 67 -36.46 -23.47 21.47
CA GLN A 67 -37.48 -24.50 21.25
C GLN A 67 -37.43 -25.65 22.27
N ILE A 68 -36.37 -25.78 23.07
CA ILE A 68 -36.26 -26.86 24.07
C ILE A 68 -37.38 -26.77 25.13
N GLY A 69 -37.78 -25.54 25.47
CA GLY A 69 -38.78 -25.26 26.50
C GLY A 69 -40.23 -25.09 26.01
N ILE A 70 -40.49 -25.19 24.70
CA ILE A 70 -41.81 -24.98 24.10
C ILE A 70 -42.46 -26.34 23.76
N ASP A 71 -43.79 -26.36 23.69
CA ASP A 71 -44.64 -27.53 23.42
C ASP A 71 -44.35 -28.19 22.05
N THR A 72 -44.92 -29.38 21.83
CA THR A 72 -44.67 -30.30 20.71
C THR A 72 -44.88 -29.70 19.31
N ASP A 73 -45.69 -28.64 19.18
CA ASP A 73 -45.93 -27.89 17.93
C ASP A 73 -44.70 -27.09 17.42
N SER A 74 -43.64 -27.01 18.22
CA SER A 74 -42.35 -26.39 17.86
C SER A 74 -41.59 -27.12 16.73
N VAL A 75 -42.03 -28.30 16.29
CA VAL A 75 -41.41 -29.09 15.22
C VAL A 75 -41.42 -28.38 13.86
N LEU A 76 -42.41 -27.52 13.58
CA LEU A 76 -42.51 -26.72 12.35
C LEU A 76 -41.29 -25.81 12.12
N HIS A 77 -40.64 -25.43 13.21
CA HIS A 77 -39.50 -24.53 13.21
C HIS A 77 -38.18 -25.26 12.93
N MET A 78 -38.07 -26.55 13.23
CA MET A 78 -36.88 -27.36 12.93
C MET A 78 -36.64 -27.51 11.42
N GLU A 79 -37.69 -27.62 10.61
CA GLU A 79 -37.60 -27.72 9.16
C GLU A 79 -36.81 -26.54 8.54
N SER A 80 -36.94 -25.33 9.12
CA SER A 80 -36.17 -24.17 8.67
C SER A 80 -34.66 -24.27 8.92
N ILE A 81 -34.20 -25.03 9.92
CA ILE A 81 -32.78 -25.23 10.19
C ILE A 81 -32.18 -26.23 9.19
N TYR A 82 -32.90 -27.30 8.88
CA TYR A 82 -32.45 -28.33 7.92
C TYR A 82 -32.41 -27.81 6.48
N ASN A 83 -33.26 -26.84 6.15
CA ASN A 83 -33.30 -26.21 4.83
C ASN A 83 -32.43 -24.93 4.73
N ASP A 84 -31.69 -24.56 5.79
CA ASP A 84 -30.83 -23.38 5.76
C ASP A 84 -29.52 -23.65 4.99
N GLN A 85 -29.50 -23.22 3.73
CA GLN A 85 -28.34 -23.34 2.86
C GLN A 85 -27.29 -22.24 3.07
N ARG A 86 -27.50 -21.27 3.98
CA ARG A 86 -26.56 -20.15 4.15
C ARG A 86 -25.17 -20.62 4.56
N PHE A 87 -25.07 -21.58 5.47
CA PHE A 87 -23.79 -22.12 5.92
C PHE A 87 -23.01 -22.76 4.75
N GLU A 88 -23.67 -23.63 3.98
CA GLU A 88 -23.07 -24.29 2.81
C GLU A 88 -22.61 -23.28 1.75
N ARG A 89 -23.39 -22.21 1.54
CA ARG A 89 -22.99 -21.13 0.62
C ARG A 89 -21.73 -20.41 1.09
N TYR A 90 -21.66 -20.04 2.37
CA TYR A 90 -20.47 -19.39 2.93
C TYR A 90 -19.26 -20.33 2.97
N LEU A 91 -19.46 -21.62 3.23
CA LEU A 91 -18.40 -22.62 3.20
C LEU A 91 -17.87 -22.84 1.78
N HIS A 92 -18.77 -22.81 0.78
CA HIS A 92 -18.37 -22.85 -0.62
C HIS A 92 -17.56 -21.61 -1.02
N SER A 93 -18.01 -20.40 -0.63
CA SER A 93 -17.25 -19.16 -0.85
C SER A 93 -15.88 -19.19 -0.18
N ALA A 94 -15.80 -19.67 1.06
CA ALA A 94 -14.53 -19.88 1.78
C ALA A 94 -13.57 -20.77 0.97
N ARG A 95 -14.06 -21.90 0.43
CA ARG A 95 -13.24 -22.81 -0.40
C ARG A 95 -12.73 -22.20 -1.70
N THR A 96 -13.47 -21.26 -2.29
CA THR A 96 -13.06 -20.62 -3.56
C THR A 96 -12.10 -19.45 -3.36
N THR A 97 -12.26 -18.70 -2.26
CA THR A 97 -11.49 -17.47 -2.01
C THR A 97 -10.20 -17.78 -1.25
N PHE A 98 -10.22 -18.76 -0.35
CA PHE A 98 -9.08 -19.07 0.50
C PHE A 98 -7.99 -19.80 -0.26
N SER A 99 -6.79 -19.23 -0.24
CA SER A 99 -5.67 -19.63 -1.08
C SER A 99 -4.52 -20.23 -0.28
N ASN A 100 -4.39 -19.86 1.01
CA ASN A 100 -3.34 -20.31 1.91
C ASN A 100 -3.62 -21.74 2.40
N ASP A 101 -2.56 -22.54 2.57
CA ASP A 101 -2.65 -23.91 3.08
C ASP A 101 -3.29 -23.97 4.48
N GLN A 102 -3.00 -22.99 5.34
CA GLN A 102 -3.60 -22.92 6.68
C GLN A 102 -5.11 -22.64 6.62
N GLU A 103 -5.55 -21.74 5.75
CA GLU A 103 -6.97 -21.44 5.53
C GLU A 103 -7.72 -22.68 5.02
N LYS A 104 -7.11 -23.42 4.08
CA LYS A 104 -7.67 -24.67 3.54
C LYS A 104 -7.84 -25.74 4.62
N VAL A 105 -6.81 -25.95 5.44
CA VAL A 105 -6.85 -26.93 6.54
C VAL A 105 -7.94 -26.59 7.55
N LEU A 106 -8.08 -25.31 7.92
CA LEU A 106 -9.16 -24.89 8.82
C LEU A 106 -10.54 -25.03 8.17
N THR A 107 -10.66 -24.70 6.89
CA THR A 107 -11.92 -24.86 6.14
C THR A 107 -12.36 -26.32 6.05
N ASP A 108 -11.43 -27.24 5.83
CA ASP A 108 -11.73 -28.67 5.87
C ASP A 108 -12.11 -29.13 7.28
N SER A 109 -11.45 -28.62 8.32
CA SER A 109 -11.82 -28.89 9.71
C SER A 109 -13.23 -28.40 10.04
N ILE A 110 -13.61 -27.22 9.53
CA ILE A 110 -14.97 -26.66 9.63
C ILE A 110 -15.98 -27.55 8.91
N LEU A 111 -15.68 -28.02 7.69
CA LEU A 111 -16.54 -28.96 6.96
C LEU A 111 -16.81 -30.23 7.79
N PHE A 112 -15.76 -30.86 8.32
CA PHE A 112 -15.92 -32.09 9.12
C PHE A 112 -16.69 -31.83 10.42
N ALA A 113 -16.41 -30.72 11.10
CA ALA A 113 -17.12 -30.34 12.31
C ALA A 113 -18.60 -30.02 12.05
N TYR A 114 -18.90 -29.40 10.91
CA TYR A 114 -20.27 -29.11 10.48
C TYR A 114 -21.04 -30.38 10.13
N ALA A 115 -20.43 -31.33 9.42
CA ALA A 115 -21.03 -32.63 9.15
C ALA A 115 -21.38 -33.39 10.44
N ALA A 116 -20.46 -33.39 11.42
CA ALA A 116 -20.71 -33.98 12.73
C ALA A 116 -21.84 -33.25 13.49
N TYR A 117 -21.87 -31.91 13.43
CA TYR A 117 -22.93 -31.10 14.02
C TYR A 117 -24.30 -31.42 13.40
N MET A 118 -24.40 -31.48 12.08
CA MET A 118 -25.63 -31.86 11.36
C MET A 118 -26.08 -33.29 11.70
N GLN A 119 -25.14 -34.23 11.83
CA GLN A 119 -25.46 -35.59 12.22
C GLN A 119 -26.10 -35.66 13.62
N ILE A 120 -25.55 -34.94 14.60
CA ILE A 120 -26.15 -34.86 15.93
C ILE A 120 -27.50 -34.13 15.85
N LEU A 121 -27.58 -33.05 15.09
CA LEU A 121 -28.82 -32.28 14.94
C LEU A 121 -29.97 -33.15 14.42
N ASN A 122 -29.73 -34.07 13.47
CA ASN A 122 -30.75 -35.01 12.94
C ASN A 122 -31.42 -35.86 14.03
N GLU A 123 -30.77 -36.08 15.17
CA GLU A 123 -31.35 -36.79 16.31
C GLU A 123 -32.44 -35.96 17.03
N ALA A 124 -32.48 -34.64 16.82
CA ALA A 124 -33.45 -33.75 17.45
C ALA A 124 -34.90 -34.04 17.05
N ILE A 125 -35.15 -34.43 15.78
CA ILE A 125 -36.51 -34.66 15.26
C ILE A 125 -37.25 -35.76 16.05
N PRO A 126 -36.71 -36.99 16.21
CA PRO A 126 -37.36 -38.01 17.03
C PRO A 126 -37.41 -37.63 18.51
N LEU A 127 -36.38 -36.95 19.04
CA LEU A 127 -36.36 -36.52 20.44
C LEU A 127 -37.47 -35.51 20.78
N TRP A 128 -37.83 -34.61 19.87
CA TRP A 128 -38.92 -33.66 20.10
C TRP A 128 -40.31 -34.29 20.04
N LYS A 129 -40.47 -35.42 19.34
CA LYS A 129 -41.75 -36.13 19.25
C LYS A 129 -42.01 -37.03 20.46
N ASP A 130 -40.97 -37.71 20.93
CA ASP A 130 -41.14 -38.87 21.83
C ASP A 130 -40.54 -38.67 23.23
N SER A 131 -39.83 -37.56 23.50
CA SER A 131 -39.08 -37.35 24.75
C SER A 131 -39.53 -36.14 25.56
N ASP A 132 -39.41 -36.24 26.88
CA ASP A 132 -39.69 -35.16 27.82
C ASP A 132 -38.61 -34.06 27.84
N TYR A 133 -38.90 -32.96 28.52
CA TYR A 133 -37.98 -31.82 28.66
C TYR A 133 -36.61 -32.22 29.24
N ALA A 134 -36.58 -33.15 30.21
CA ALA A 134 -35.36 -33.59 30.85
C ALA A 134 -34.40 -34.25 29.85
N ASN A 135 -34.93 -35.17 29.03
CA ASN A 135 -34.17 -35.85 27.98
C ASN A 135 -33.70 -34.88 26.88
N ARG A 136 -34.54 -33.92 26.46
CA ARG A 136 -34.15 -32.88 25.48
C ARG A 136 -33.00 -32.01 25.98
N ARG A 137 -33.07 -31.61 27.26
CA ARG A 137 -32.02 -30.82 27.92
C ARG A 137 -30.71 -31.61 28.03
N GLU A 138 -30.79 -32.87 28.44
CA GLU A 138 -29.60 -33.73 28.56
C GLU A 138 -28.93 -33.95 27.21
N TRP A 139 -29.69 -34.24 26.16
CA TRP A 139 -29.16 -34.37 24.80
C TRP A 139 -28.47 -33.08 24.33
N TYR A 140 -29.09 -31.91 24.59
CA TYR A 140 -28.50 -30.63 24.23
C TYR A 140 -27.14 -30.41 24.91
N THR A 141 -27.06 -30.60 26.23
CA THR A 141 -25.84 -30.31 27.00
C THR A 141 -24.73 -31.32 26.78
N THR A 142 -25.07 -32.60 26.59
CA THR A 142 -24.08 -33.69 26.52
C THR A 142 -23.65 -34.02 25.10
N ARG A 143 -24.51 -33.77 24.09
CA ARG A 143 -24.24 -34.17 22.70
C ARG A 143 -24.15 -32.98 21.76
N LEU A 144 -25.17 -32.13 21.71
CA LEU A 144 -25.21 -31.04 20.74
C LEU A 144 -24.20 -29.94 21.08
N TYR A 145 -24.23 -29.41 22.31
CA TYR A 145 -23.40 -28.28 22.72
C TYR A 145 -21.89 -28.54 22.57
N PRO A 146 -21.34 -29.71 22.95
CA PRO A 146 -19.93 -30.01 22.71
C PRO A 146 -19.56 -30.06 21.22
N THR A 147 -20.45 -30.59 20.38
CA THR A 147 -20.23 -30.68 18.92
C THR A 147 -20.28 -29.30 18.27
N TYR A 148 -21.27 -28.49 18.63
CA TYR A 148 -21.38 -27.08 18.25
C TYR A 148 -20.16 -26.27 18.72
N SER A 149 -19.73 -26.42 19.98
CA SER A 149 -18.59 -25.69 20.53
C SER A 149 -17.31 -25.98 19.76
N ARG A 150 -17.13 -27.23 19.29
CA ARG A 150 -16.01 -27.61 18.42
C ARG A 150 -16.08 -26.94 17.05
N LEU A 151 -17.24 -26.94 16.41
CA LEU A 151 -17.46 -26.22 15.14
C LEU A 151 -17.18 -24.73 15.31
N ARG A 152 -17.79 -24.11 16.32
CA ARG A 152 -17.61 -22.71 16.68
C ARG A 152 -16.13 -22.37 16.85
N LYS A 153 -15.38 -23.21 17.56
CA LYS A 153 -13.94 -23.04 17.76
C LYS A 153 -13.17 -22.99 16.43
N TYR A 154 -13.41 -23.93 15.52
CA TYR A 154 -12.71 -23.92 14.23
C TYR A 154 -13.02 -22.68 13.40
N VAL A 155 -14.27 -22.20 13.43
CA VAL A 155 -14.64 -20.94 12.75
C VAL A 155 -13.97 -19.74 13.43
N GLN A 156 -13.85 -19.71 14.75
CA GLN A 156 -13.13 -18.66 15.49
C GLN A 156 -11.62 -18.68 15.20
N ASP A 157 -11.01 -19.86 15.10
CA ASP A 157 -9.61 -20.03 14.74
C ASP A 157 -9.37 -19.50 13.31
N LEU A 158 -10.31 -19.74 12.38
CA LEU A 158 -10.28 -19.17 11.02
C LEU A 158 -10.39 -17.64 11.02
N ILE A 159 -11.33 -17.07 11.77
CA ILE A 159 -11.44 -15.59 11.92
C ILE A 159 -10.14 -15.00 12.44
N THR A 160 -9.52 -15.65 13.44
CA THR A 160 -8.26 -15.18 14.04
C THR A 160 -7.11 -15.27 13.05
N LEU A 161 -7.06 -16.34 12.24
CA LEU A 161 -6.09 -16.49 11.16
C LEU A 161 -6.23 -15.36 10.14
N GLU A 162 -7.45 -15.08 9.67
CA GLU A 162 -7.70 -14.03 8.68
C GLU A 162 -7.36 -12.63 9.21
N GLN A 163 -7.65 -12.35 10.47
CA GLN A 163 -7.22 -11.10 11.14
C GLN A 163 -5.70 -10.99 11.22
N THR A 164 -5.01 -12.10 11.48
CA THR A 164 -3.55 -12.15 11.53
C THR A 164 -2.97 -11.91 10.13
N LEU A 165 -3.51 -12.56 9.09
CA LEU A 165 -3.11 -12.38 7.70
C LEU A 165 -3.35 -10.94 7.23
N LEU A 166 -4.49 -10.33 7.58
CA LEU A 166 -4.76 -8.93 7.29
C LEU A 166 -3.70 -8.01 7.91
N HIS A 167 -3.32 -8.26 9.18
CA HIS A 167 -2.31 -7.47 9.87
C HIS A 167 -0.91 -7.63 9.24
N GLU A 168 -0.52 -8.86 8.93
CA GLU A 168 0.75 -9.16 8.26
C GLU A 168 0.81 -8.54 6.85
N ASN A 169 -0.25 -8.72 6.06
CA ASN A 169 -0.36 -8.13 4.73
C ASN A 169 -0.31 -6.59 4.80
N THR A 170 -0.99 -5.98 5.78
CA THR A 170 -0.94 -4.53 5.98
C THR A 170 0.48 -4.04 6.28
N LYS A 171 1.25 -4.77 7.11
CA LYS A 171 2.66 -4.45 7.36
C LYS A 171 3.51 -4.57 6.11
N LEU A 172 3.37 -5.66 5.35
CA LEU A 172 4.09 -5.87 4.09
C LEU A 172 3.78 -4.75 3.07
N ILE A 173 2.53 -4.32 3.01
CA ILE A 173 2.08 -3.20 2.19
C ILE A 173 2.75 -1.90 2.63
N GLN A 174 2.80 -1.62 3.94
CA GLN A 174 3.43 -0.42 4.48
C GLN A 174 4.93 -0.39 4.16
N ASP A 175 5.64 -1.50 4.39
CA ASP A 175 7.07 -1.60 4.08
C ASP A 175 7.33 -1.50 2.56
N GLY A 176 6.49 -2.14 1.75
CA GLY A 176 6.54 -2.05 0.29
C GLY A 176 6.30 -0.63 -0.22
N PHE A 177 5.38 0.12 0.41
CA PHE A 177 5.09 1.52 0.09
C PHE A 177 6.32 2.41 0.34
N TYR A 178 6.97 2.28 1.50
CA TYR A 178 8.19 3.05 1.79
C TYR A 178 9.32 2.74 0.80
N ARG A 179 9.51 1.46 0.47
CA ARG A 179 10.57 1.05 -0.48
C ARG A 179 10.30 1.55 -1.90
N SER A 180 9.05 1.56 -2.34
CA SER A 180 8.66 2.04 -3.68
C SER A 180 8.75 3.58 -3.80
N MET A 181 8.63 4.32 -2.70
CA MET A 181 8.87 5.77 -2.70
C MET A 181 10.36 6.17 -2.77
N MET A 182 11.27 5.26 -2.42
CA MET A 182 12.71 5.54 -2.31
C MET A 182 13.34 6.12 -3.58
N PRO A 183 13.06 5.60 -4.81
CA PRO A 183 13.58 6.19 -6.04
C PRO A 183 13.14 7.64 -6.25
N GLY A 184 11.89 7.97 -5.90
CA GLY A 184 11.37 9.33 -6.00
C GLY A 184 12.08 10.30 -5.06
N VAL A 185 12.29 9.89 -3.80
CA VAL A 185 13.02 10.68 -2.80
C VAL A 185 14.47 10.92 -3.23
N ILE A 186 15.16 9.87 -3.68
CA ILE A 186 16.55 9.98 -4.18
C ILE A 186 16.63 10.93 -5.36
N ALA A 187 15.66 10.88 -6.27
CA ALA A 187 15.64 11.74 -7.44
C ALA A 187 15.46 13.21 -7.06
N VAL A 188 14.53 13.54 -6.13
CA VAL A 188 14.35 14.90 -5.62
C VAL A 188 15.64 15.41 -4.94
N ALA A 189 16.25 14.60 -4.08
CA ALA A 189 17.50 14.96 -3.41
C ALA A 189 18.64 15.23 -4.43
N SER A 190 18.74 14.37 -5.46
CA SER A 190 19.72 14.52 -6.55
C SER A 190 19.47 15.79 -7.36
N SER A 191 18.22 16.14 -7.63
CA SER A 191 17.85 17.37 -8.35
C SER A 191 18.22 18.63 -7.56
N ILE A 192 18.02 18.64 -6.24
CA ILE A 192 18.45 19.74 -5.37
C ILE A 192 19.98 19.91 -5.45
N LEU A 193 20.73 18.80 -5.39
CA LEU A 193 22.18 18.82 -5.50
C LEU A 193 22.63 19.36 -6.87
N LEU A 194 22.00 18.91 -7.96
CA LEU A 194 22.26 19.41 -9.31
C LEU A 194 21.96 20.92 -9.44
N LEU A 195 20.92 21.44 -8.79
CA LEU A 195 20.62 22.87 -8.77
C LEU A 195 21.72 23.67 -8.07
N PHE A 196 22.25 23.17 -6.94
CA PHE A 196 23.40 23.79 -6.27
C PHE A 196 24.64 23.79 -7.16
N LEU A 197 24.90 22.68 -7.86
CA LEU A 197 26.03 22.54 -8.77
C LEU A 197 25.90 23.47 -9.99
N LEU A 198 24.71 23.57 -10.58
CA LEU A 198 24.43 24.50 -11.68
C LEU A 198 24.61 25.95 -11.25
N SER A 199 24.09 26.32 -10.08
CA SER A 199 24.27 27.65 -9.48
C SER A 199 25.75 27.97 -9.26
N TYR A 200 26.51 27.01 -8.76
CA TYR A 200 27.96 27.12 -8.59
C TYR A 200 28.68 27.37 -9.92
N PHE A 201 28.34 26.62 -10.97
CA PHE A 201 28.93 26.83 -12.29
C PHE A 201 28.57 28.17 -12.93
N ILE A 202 27.30 28.61 -12.83
CA ILE A 202 26.90 29.95 -13.30
C ILE A 202 27.71 31.03 -12.57
N ARG A 203 27.93 30.86 -11.27
CA ARG A 203 28.74 31.80 -10.49
C ARG A 203 30.17 31.90 -11.00
N ILE A 204 30.86 30.77 -11.21
CA ILE A 204 32.28 30.76 -11.60
C ILE A 204 32.51 31.15 -13.05
N TYR A 205 31.69 30.63 -13.97
CA TYR A 205 31.91 30.81 -15.40
C TYR A 205 31.26 32.08 -15.96
N LEU A 206 30.28 32.67 -15.25
CA LEU A 206 29.54 33.83 -15.75
C LEU A 206 29.63 35.04 -14.83
N ILE A 207 29.17 34.90 -13.58
CA ILE A 207 28.99 36.05 -12.67
C ILE A 207 30.34 36.60 -12.22
N LEU A 208 31.28 35.73 -11.84
CA LEU A 208 32.58 36.15 -11.34
C LEU A 208 33.42 36.84 -12.43
N PRO A 209 33.54 36.32 -13.66
CA PRO A 209 34.29 36.99 -14.71
C PRO A 209 33.62 38.28 -15.18
N LEU A 210 32.28 38.35 -15.25
CA LEU A 210 31.56 39.61 -15.50
C LEU A 210 31.89 40.68 -14.44
N LYS A 211 31.93 40.29 -13.16
CA LYS A 211 32.31 41.19 -12.07
C LYS A 211 33.76 41.64 -12.19
N GLN A 212 34.68 40.75 -12.60
CA GLN A 212 36.08 41.09 -12.84
C GLN A 212 36.24 42.05 -14.02
N ILE A 213 35.55 41.82 -15.14
CA ILE A 213 35.53 42.75 -16.28
C ILE A 213 35.08 44.13 -15.81
N ARG A 214 33.93 44.22 -15.14
CA ARG A 214 33.37 45.49 -14.66
C ARG A 214 34.36 46.25 -13.78
N THR A 215 34.96 45.57 -12.81
CA THR A 215 35.93 46.20 -11.89
C THR A 215 37.21 46.59 -12.62
N GLY A 216 37.70 45.74 -13.55
CA GLY A 216 38.86 46.04 -14.38
C GLY A 216 38.66 47.30 -15.20
N VAL A 217 37.55 47.39 -15.94
CA VAL A 217 37.19 48.57 -16.76
C VAL A 217 37.08 49.82 -15.88
N LYS A 218 36.37 49.73 -14.75
CA LYS A 218 36.24 50.85 -13.82
C LYS A 218 37.61 51.36 -13.33
N ASN A 219 38.53 50.44 -13.02
CA ASN A 219 39.85 50.80 -12.53
C ASN A 219 40.73 51.43 -13.61
N THR A 220 40.60 50.97 -14.86
CA THR A 220 41.29 51.59 -16.00
C THR A 220 40.79 53.00 -16.25
N LEU A 221 39.47 53.20 -16.27
CA LEU A 221 38.86 54.51 -16.51
C LEU A 221 39.16 55.54 -15.40
N LEU A 222 39.09 55.13 -14.13
CA LEU A 222 39.22 56.06 -12.99
C LEU A 222 40.67 56.25 -12.53
N PHE A 223 41.52 55.24 -12.67
CA PHE A 223 42.85 55.22 -12.05
C PHE A 223 43.98 54.94 -13.05
N LYS A 224 43.72 54.95 -14.38
CA LYS A 224 44.68 54.60 -15.45
C LYS A 224 45.43 53.28 -15.21
N LYS A 225 44.83 52.33 -14.50
CA LYS A 225 45.42 51.01 -14.28
C LYS A 225 45.33 50.16 -15.54
N LYS A 226 46.38 49.38 -15.81
CA LYS A 226 46.38 48.40 -16.91
C LYS A 226 45.28 47.36 -16.69
N TYR A 227 44.50 47.09 -17.74
CA TYR A 227 43.44 46.10 -17.70
C TYR A 227 44.03 44.70 -17.87
N GLU A 228 43.90 43.85 -16.85
CA GLU A 228 44.38 42.47 -16.89
C GLU A 228 43.34 41.55 -16.23
N VAL A 229 42.34 41.11 -17.01
CA VAL A 229 41.37 40.10 -16.59
C VAL A 229 41.60 38.84 -17.43
N ARG A 230 41.75 37.70 -16.75
CA ARG A 230 41.92 36.38 -17.38
C ARG A 230 40.62 35.61 -17.34
N MET A 231 40.26 34.99 -18.46
CA MET A 231 39.01 34.24 -18.58
C MET A 231 39.21 32.75 -18.29
N PRO A 232 38.25 32.11 -17.58
CA PRO A 232 38.33 30.69 -17.25
C PRO A 232 37.91 29.76 -18.39
N SER A 233 37.33 30.29 -19.46
CA SER A 233 36.74 29.53 -20.57
C SER A 233 36.88 30.31 -21.87
N ASP A 234 37.01 29.60 -22.99
CA ASP A 234 37.11 30.19 -24.33
C ASP A 234 35.73 30.18 -25.00
N ASP A 235 34.92 31.19 -24.64
CA ASP A 235 33.56 31.41 -25.15
C ASP A 235 33.32 32.91 -25.40
N GLU A 236 32.07 33.33 -25.66
CA GLU A 236 31.74 34.71 -25.99
C GLU A 236 32.18 35.71 -24.89
N LEU A 237 32.38 35.26 -23.65
CA LEU A 237 32.89 36.11 -22.57
C LEU A 237 34.38 36.36 -22.74
N SER A 238 35.13 35.38 -23.27
CA SER A 238 36.53 35.53 -23.71
C SER A 238 36.65 36.53 -24.84
N GLU A 239 35.79 36.41 -25.87
CA GLU A 239 35.78 37.35 -27.00
C GLU A 239 35.44 38.78 -26.54
N LEU A 240 34.46 38.94 -25.64
CA LEU A 240 34.13 40.21 -25.02
C LEU A 240 35.30 40.78 -24.21
N ASN A 241 35.97 39.96 -23.40
CA ASN A 241 37.14 40.36 -22.62
C ASN A 241 38.30 40.83 -23.50
N ASN A 242 38.56 40.12 -24.60
CA ASN A 242 39.60 40.49 -25.56
C ASN A 242 39.30 41.82 -26.25
N SER A 243 38.04 42.05 -26.60
CA SER A 243 37.59 43.32 -27.19
C SER A 243 37.72 44.49 -26.21
N ILE A 244 37.34 44.28 -24.94
CA ILE A 244 37.50 45.28 -23.87
C ILE A 244 38.98 45.56 -23.58
N THR A 245 39.83 44.53 -23.61
CA THR A 245 41.27 44.68 -23.40
C THR A 245 41.87 45.63 -24.43
N LYS A 246 41.55 45.43 -25.73
CA LYS A 246 42.00 46.31 -26.82
C LYS A 246 41.56 47.76 -26.61
N LEU A 247 40.29 47.99 -26.26
CA LEU A 247 39.75 49.33 -26.00
C LEU A 247 40.42 50.02 -24.80
N CYS A 248 40.67 49.27 -23.72
CA CYS A 248 41.34 49.79 -22.53
C CYS A 248 42.81 50.12 -22.79
N ASP A 249 43.50 49.31 -23.61
CA ASP A 249 44.88 49.55 -24.01
C ASP A 249 45.00 50.78 -24.92
N GLU A 250 44.06 50.99 -25.84
CA GLU A 250 44.00 52.21 -26.65
C GLU A 250 43.73 53.45 -25.80
N HIS A 251 42.79 53.39 -24.86
CA HIS A 251 42.51 54.50 -23.95
C HIS A 251 43.72 54.90 -23.10
N ASN A 252 44.50 53.93 -22.62
CA ASN A 252 45.70 54.20 -21.82
C ASN A 252 46.89 54.73 -22.64
N LYS A 253 46.88 54.60 -23.98
CA LYS A 253 47.89 55.21 -24.86
C LYS A 253 47.67 56.71 -25.07
N VAL A 254 46.50 57.24 -24.70
CA VAL A 254 46.10 58.65 -24.79
C VAL A 254 46.23 59.35 -23.44
#